data_AF-A0A2N5UJA1-F1
#
_entry.id   AF-A0A2N5UJA1-F1
#
_cell.length_a   1.000
_cell.length_b   1.000
_cell.length_c   1.000
_cell.angle_alpha   90.00
_cell.angle_beta   90.00
_cell.angle_gamma   90.00
#
_symmetry.space_group_name_H-M   'P 1'
#
loop_
_entity.id
_entity.type
_entity.pdbx_description
1 polymer ?
#
loop_
_entity_poly.entity_id
_entity_poly.type
_entity_poly.pdbx_seq_one_letter_code
_entity_poly.pdbx_strand_id
1 'polypeptide(L)'
;MPFGSAGACKQLQVLIYTTDGVGCNTKNPADVVNFGKLVKEIRALWPGACLTAALSVNGLIGADGNPSTTTKTTLLNQYLDYV
;
A
#
# COMPACT_ATOMS: atom_id res chain seq x y z
N MET A 1 15.19 1.81 9.61
CA MET A 1 15.45 0.84 8.52
C MET A 1 16.03 1.63 7.36
N PRO A 2 17.19 1.27 6.77
CA PRO A 2 17.72 2.04 5.64
C PRO A 2 17.04 1.54 4.36
N PHE A 3 16.21 2.38 3.76
CA PHE A 3 15.58 2.09 2.47
C PHE A 3 16.55 2.50 1.35
N GLY A 4 16.91 1.54 0.50
CA GLY A 4 17.91 1.69 -0.57
C GLY A 4 17.45 2.61 -1.70
N SER A 5 18.41 3.22 -2.41
CA SER A 5 18.15 4.17 -3.49
C SER A 5 17.37 3.54 -4.66
N ALA A 6 16.36 4.27 -5.15
CA ALA A 6 15.61 3.91 -6.35
C ALA A 6 16.54 3.96 -7.58
N GLY A 7 17.01 2.79 -8.03
CA GLY A 7 17.62 2.61 -9.35
C GLY A 7 16.59 2.85 -10.47
N ALA A 8 17.09 3.12 -11.68
CA ALA A 8 16.36 3.59 -12.87
C ALA A 8 15.18 2.71 -13.32
N CYS A 9 14.07 2.81 -12.59
CA CYS A 9 12.86 2.05 -12.82
C CYS A 9 11.69 3.02 -13.02
N LYS A 10 10.72 2.67 -13.89
CA LYS A 10 9.48 3.45 -14.02
C LYS A 10 8.71 3.35 -12.70
N GLN A 11 8.67 4.48 -11.99
CA GLN A 11 7.97 4.60 -10.72
C GLN A 11 6.47 4.64 -10.94
N LEU A 12 5.73 3.76 -10.25
CA LEU A 12 4.29 3.89 -10.07
C LEU A 12 4.05 4.15 -8.58
N GLN A 13 3.76 5.41 -8.25
CA GLN A 13 3.38 5.79 -6.91
C GLN A 13 1.88 5.57 -6.72
N VAL A 14 1.54 4.68 -5.78
CA VAL A 14 0.16 4.49 -5.34
C VAL A 14 -0.08 5.38 -4.13
N LEU A 15 -0.70 6.54 -4.35
CA LEU A 15 -0.97 7.51 -3.30
C LEU A 15 -2.23 7.12 -2.53
N ILE A 16 -2.15 6.99 -1.19
CA ILE A 16 -3.32 6.67 -0.35
C ILE A 16 -3.49 7.73 0.74
N TYR A 17 -4.54 8.55 0.61
CA TYR A 17 -4.99 9.43 1.68
C TYR A 17 -5.97 8.67 2.59
N THR A 18 -5.51 8.24 3.76
CA THR A 18 -6.30 7.38 4.67
C THR A 18 -7.00 8.14 5.80
N THR A 19 -7.11 9.48 5.76
CA THR A 19 -7.86 10.16 6.82
C THR A 19 -9.36 9.90 6.69
N ASP A 20 -9.91 9.88 5.47
CA ASP A 20 -11.33 9.54 5.21
C ASP A 20 -11.58 8.78 3.89
N GLY A 21 -10.53 8.32 3.21
CA GLY A 21 -10.63 7.85 1.82
C GLY A 21 -10.85 9.03 0.86
N VAL A 22 -10.72 8.78 -0.45
CA VAL A 22 -11.12 9.77 -1.46
C VAL A 22 -12.66 9.72 -1.54
N GLY A 23 -13.32 10.52 -0.71
CA GLY A 23 -14.79 10.59 -0.57
C GLY A 23 -15.32 9.84 0.65
N CYS A 24 -16.60 10.04 1.01
CA CYS A 24 -17.32 9.47 2.17
C CYS A 24 -17.45 7.93 2.12
N ASN A 25 -16.37 7.20 1.87
CA ASN A 25 -16.41 5.78 1.66
C ASN A 25 -16.43 5.07 3.02
N THR A 26 -17.42 4.21 3.22
CA THR A 26 -17.51 3.39 4.43
C THR A 26 -16.28 2.48 4.51
N LYS A 27 -15.52 2.58 5.60
CA LYS A 27 -14.34 1.74 5.82
C LYS A 27 -14.75 0.27 5.88
N ASN A 28 -14.18 -0.57 5.02
CA ASN A 28 -14.42 -2.00 4.99
C ASN A 28 -13.25 -2.74 5.67
N PRO A 29 -13.51 -3.74 6.55
CA PRO A 29 -12.45 -4.55 7.16
C PRO A 29 -11.46 -5.19 6.17
N ALA A 30 -11.87 -5.35 4.90
CA ALA A 30 -11.09 -5.94 3.81
C ALA A 30 -10.28 -4.93 2.98
N ASP A 31 -10.38 -3.63 3.19
CA ASP A 31 -9.74 -2.61 2.33
C ASP A 31 -8.23 -2.81 2.21
N VAL A 32 -7.54 -3.01 3.33
CA VAL A 32 -6.09 -3.24 3.35
C VAL A 32 -5.70 -4.52 2.61
N VAL A 33 -6.49 -5.58 2.76
CA VAL A 33 -6.24 -6.87 2.08
C VAL A 33 -6.48 -6.75 0.59
N ASN A 34 -7.56 -6.08 0.18
CA ASN A 34 -7.89 -5.85 -1.22
C ASN A 34 -6.86 -4.94 -1.90
N PHE A 35 -6.33 -3.96 -1.18
CA PHE A 35 -5.21 -3.16 -1.66
C PHE A 35 -3.97 -4.02 -1.89
N GLY A 36 -3.63 -4.92 -0.95
CA GLY A 36 -2.58 -5.91 -1.14
C GLY A 36 -2.76 -6.76 -2.41
N LYS A 37 -3.99 -7.16 -2.72
CA LYS A 37 -4.31 -7.88 -3.98
C LYS A 37 -4.11 -6.99 -5.20
N LEU A 38 -4.51 -5.72 -5.17
CA LEU A 38 -4.26 -4.78 -6.27
C LEU A 38 -2.77 -4.64 -6.55
N VAL A 39 -1.93 -4.43 -5.53
CA VAL A 39 -0.48 -4.30 -5.71
C VAL A 39 0.13 -5.59 -6.28
N LYS A 40 -0.36 -6.76 -5.84
CA LYS A 40 0.03 -8.05 -6.43
C LYS A 40 -0.26 -8.10 -7.94
N GLU A 41 -1.45 -7.72 -8.36
CA GLU A 41 -1.82 -7.71 -9.78
C GLU A 41 -0.98 -6.71 -10.59
N ILE A 42 -0.73 -5.52 -10.04
CA ILE A 42 0.17 -4.52 -10.66
C ILE A 42 1.58 -5.10 -10.83
N ARG A 43 2.12 -5.79 -9.81
CA ARG A 43 3.43 -6.42 -9.90
C ARG A 43 3.47 -7.51 -10.98
N ALA A 44 2.39 -8.28 -11.14
CA ALA A 44 2.30 -9.28 -12.19
C ALA A 44 2.29 -8.65 -13.58
N LEU A 45 1.58 -7.52 -13.76
CA LEU A 45 1.51 -6.80 -15.02
C LEU A 45 2.81 -6.07 -15.36
N TRP A 46 3.45 -5.43 -14.37
CA TRP A 46 4.67 -4.63 -14.53
C TRP A 46 5.76 -5.08 -13.55
N PRO A 47 6.41 -6.24 -13.80
CA PRO A 47 7.38 -6.81 -12.87
C PRO A 47 8.59 -5.91 -12.64
N GLY A 48 9.00 -5.16 -13.66
CA GLY A 48 10.12 -4.22 -13.61
C GLY A 48 9.71 -2.77 -13.31
N ALA A 49 8.55 -2.52 -12.70
CA ALA A 49 8.18 -1.19 -12.17
C ALA A 49 8.57 -1.06 -10.69
N CYS A 50 8.80 0.16 -10.22
CA CYS A 50 9.00 0.44 -8.81
C CYS A 50 7.64 0.80 -8.23
N LEU A 51 7.13 -0.06 -7.35
CA LEU A 51 5.84 0.13 -6.70
C LEU A 51 6.07 0.73 -5.33
N THR A 52 5.60 1.96 -5.14
CA THR A 52 5.71 2.68 -3.88
C THR A 52 4.34 3.08 -3.39
N ALA A 53 4.14 3.14 -2.08
CA ALA A 53 2.91 3.66 -1.50
C ALA A 53 3.22 4.75 -0.48
N ALA A 54 2.64 5.94 -0.64
CA ALA A 54 2.76 6.96 0.40
C ALA A 54 1.72 6.68 1.49
N LEU A 55 2.20 6.43 2.71
CA LEU A 55 1.35 6.11 3.86
C LEU A 55 1.40 7.22 4.91
N SER A 56 0.38 7.27 5.78
CA SER A 56 0.45 8.10 6.98
C SER A 56 1.57 7.61 7.91
N VAL A 57 2.01 8.46 8.86
CA VAL A 57 3.01 8.06 9.88
C VAL A 57 2.53 6.86 10.70
N ASN A 58 1.20 6.73 10.88
CA ASN A 58 0.58 5.60 11.58
C ASN A 58 0.36 4.37 10.68
N GLY A 59 0.86 4.41 9.44
CA GLY A 59 0.66 3.37 8.43
C GLY A 59 -0.75 3.38 7.84
N LEU A 60 -1.21 2.19 7.44
CA LEU A 60 -2.58 1.96 6.97
C LEU A 60 -3.53 1.79 8.14
N ILE A 61 -4.62 2.55 8.15
CA ILE A 61 -5.64 2.49 9.20
C ILE A 61 -6.72 1.49 8.79
N GLY A 62 -7.03 0.56 9.70
CA GLY A 62 -8.11 -0.41 9.55
C GLY A 62 -9.50 0.21 9.69
N ALA A 63 -10.53 -0.59 9.43
CA ALA A 63 -11.92 -0.14 9.52
C ALA A 63 -12.37 0.25 10.93
N ASP A 64 -11.68 -0.27 11.95
CA ASP A 64 -11.87 0.06 13.36
C ASP A 64 -11.17 1.37 13.78
N GLY A 65 -10.47 2.04 12.85
CA GLY A 65 -9.73 3.27 13.12
C GLY A 65 -8.36 3.06 13.75
N ASN A 66 -7.95 1.82 14.01
CA ASN A 66 -6.62 1.49 14.53
C ASN A 66 -5.64 1.17 13.40
N PRO A 67 -4.33 1.23 13.64
CA PRO A 67 -3.34 0.74 12.69
C PRO A 67 -3.64 -0.71 12.26
N SER A 68 -3.51 -0.98 10.97
CA SER A 68 -3.76 -2.30 10.41
C SER A 68 -2.71 -3.31 10.89
N THR A 69 -3.12 -4.56 11.05
CA THR A 69 -2.25 -5.65 11.49
C THR A 69 -1.27 -6.09 10.39
N THR A 70 -0.14 -6.66 10.81
CA THR A 70 0.88 -7.23 9.91
C THR A 70 0.29 -8.29 8.96
N THR A 71 -0.67 -9.09 9.44
CA THR A 71 -1.37 -10.08 8.61
C THR A 71 -2.11 -9.43 7.45
N LYS A 72 -2.79 -8.31 7.70
CA LYS A 72 -3.54 -7.60 6.65
C LYS A 72 -2.61 -6.90 5.66
N THR A 73 -1.44 -6.43 6.09
CA THR A 73 -0.46 -5.74 5.24
C THR A 73 0.56 -6.68 4.57
N THR A 74 0.46 -8.00 4.77
CA THR A 74 1.47 -8.97 4.30
C THR A 74 1.72 -8.88 2.79
N LEU A 75 0.66 -8.79 1.99
CA LEU A 75 0.81 -8.67 0.52
C LEU A 75 1.49 -7.35 0.11
N LEU A 76 1.26 -6.27 0.86
CA LEU A 76 1.89 -4.98 0.57
C LEU A 76 3.38 -5.03 0.86
N ASN A 77 3.77 -5.60 2.00
CA ASN A 77 5.17 -5.83 2.34
C ASN A 77 5.89 -6.75 1.34
N GLN A 78 5.15 -7.62 0.64
CA GLN A 78 5.72 -8.53 -0.34
C GLN A 78 5.91 -7.91 -1.73
N TYR A 79 5.04 -6.97 -2.12
CA TYR A 79 4.98 -6.49 -3.51
C TYR A 79 5.32 -5.02 -3.71
N LEU A 80 5.31 -4.21 -2.64
CA LEU A 80 5.86 -2.86 -2.66
C LEU A 80 7.38 -2.90 -2.47
N ASP A 81 8.07 -2.01 -3.17
CA ASP A 81 9.51 -1.82 -2.99
C ASP A 81 9.79 -0.84 -1.84
N TYR A 82 8.95 0.19 -1.69
CA TYR A 82 9.11 1.26 -0.68
C TYR A 82 7.77 1.81 -0.19
N VAL A 83 7.77 2.41 1.01
CA VAL A 83 6.67 3.14 1.64
C VAL A 83 7.12 4.47 2.21
#